data_AF-A0A934ZRM3-F1
#
_entry.id   AF-A0A934ZRM3-F1
#
_cell.length_a   1.000
_cell.length_b   1.000
_cell.length_c   1.000
_cell.angle_alpha   90.00
_cell.angle_beta   90.00
_cell.angle_gamma   90.00
#
_symmetry.space_group_name_H-M   'P 1'
#
loop_
_entity.id
_entity.type
_entity.pdbx_description
1 polymer ?
#
loop_
_entity_poly.entity_id
_entity_poly.type
_entity_poly.pdbx_seq_one_letter_code
_entity_poly.pdbx_strand_id
1 'polypeptide(L)'
;MEAKKLAKLKKMGGRVTSVQEFLGLSQEDMAVIEARLTLANAVRAQRAEAGLTQAELARTIHSSQARVAKMEGGDPQASLESMIRALAAAGSRVKLTITRERPKPRAPRSHAGRAGAVGRATTR
;
A
#
# COMPACT_ATOMS: atom_id res chain seq x y z
N MET A 1 -11.13 5.32 -13.19
CA MET A 1 -12.32 4.45 -13.03
C MET A 1 -13.54 5.21 -13.50
N GLU A 2 -14.24 4.69 -14.50
CA GLU A 2 -15.42 5.31 -15.13
C GLU A 2 -16.61 5.41 -14.16
N ALA A 3 -17.14 6.61 -13.93
CA ALA A 3 -18.24 6.88 -12.97
C ALA A 3 -19.52 6.03 -13.24
N LYS A 4 -19.78 5.72 -14.52
CA LYS A 4 -20.91 4.88 -14.95
C LYS A 4 -20.81 3.45 -14.41
N LYS A 5 -19.60 2.90 -14.31
CA LYS A 5 -19.34 1.53 -13.83
C LYS A 5 -19.61 1.42 -12.33
N LEU A 6 -19.22 2.45 -11.55
CA LEU A 6 -19.51 2.53 -10.12
C LEU A 6 -21.01 2.60 -9.83
N ALA A 7 -21.76 3.43 -10.58
CA ALA A 7 -23.21 3.56 -10.39
C ALA A 7 -23.94 2.24 -10.69
N LYS A 8 -23.54 1.51 -11.74
CA LYS A 8 -24.08 0.19 -12.07
C LYS A 8 -23.80 -0.84 -10.98
N LEU A 9 -22.58 -0.88 -10.45
CA LEU A 9 -22.20 -1.78 -9.35
C LEU A 9 -23.02 -1.52 -8.08
N LYS A 10 -23.20 -0.25 -7.70
CA LYS A 10 -24.04 0.13 -6.55
C LYS A 10 -25.50 -0.29 -6.73
N LYS A 11 -26.06 -0.11 -7.93
CA LYS A 11 -27.44 -0.51 -8.25
C LYS A 11 -27.66 -2.03 -8.17
N MET A 12 -26.61 -2.82 -8.39
CA MET A 12 -26.62 -4.29 -8.29
C MET A 12 -26.30 -4.80 -6.87
N GLY A 13 -26.22 -3.92 -5.87
CA GLY A 13 -25.86 -4.30 -4.49
C GLY A 13 -24.36 -4.53 -4.26
N GLY A 14 -23.51 -4.21 -5.25
CA GLY A 14 -22.06 -4.34 -5.13
C GLY A 14 -21.46 -3.26 -4.23
N ARG A 15 -20.55 -3.67 -3.33
CA ARG A 15 -19.78 -2.77 -2.46
C ARG A 15 -18.46 -2.39 -3.13
N VAL A 16 -18.17 -1.09 -3.19
CA VAL A 16 -16.87 -0.55 -3.57
C VAL A 16 -16.13 -0.18 -2.28
N THR A 17 -14.95 -0.72 -2.06
CA THR A 17 -14.15 -0.55 -0.84
C THR A 17 -12.67 -0.57 -1.23
N SER A 18 -11.78 -0.09 -0.37
CA SER A 18 -10.33 -0.15 -0.64
C SER A 18 -9.79 -1.58 -0.43
N VAL A 19 -8.61 -1.88 -0.97
CA VAL A 19 -7.93 -3.17 -0.70
C VAL A 19 -7.65 -3.33 0.80
N GLN A 20 -7.22 -2.24 1.45
CA GLN A 20 -7.00 -2.19 2.90
C GLN A 20 -8.27 -2.57 3.67
N GLU A 21 -9.41 -1.96 3.34
CA GLU A 21 -10.69 -2.26 4.00
C GLU A 21 -11.19 -3.67 3.68
N PHE A 22 -11.01 -4.12 2.45
CA PHE A 22 -11.45 -5.45 2.00
C PHE A 22 -10.71 -6.58 2.73
N LEU A 23 -9.40 -6.44 2.87
CA LEU A 23 -8.53 -7.43 3.51
C LEU A 23 -8.34 -7.20 5.02
N GLY A 24 -8.91 -6.12 5.57
CA GLY A 24 -8.79 -5.77 6.99
C GLY A 24 -7.35 -5.43 7.41
N LEU A 25 -6.57 -4.82 6.53
CA LEU A 25 -5.16 -4.54 6.77
C LEU A 25 -4.98 -3.33 7.71
N SER A 26 -4.11 -3.49 8.71
CA SER A 26 -3.73 -2.39 9.61
C SER A 26 -2.90 -1.33 8.88
N GLN A 27 -2.66 -0.19 9.53
CA GLN A 27 -1.78 0.83 8.95
C GLN A 27 -0.33 0.34 8.90
N GLU A 28 0.05 -0.48 9.88
CA GLU A 28 1.34 -1.15 9.98
C GLU A 28 1.54 -2.14 8.84
N ASP A 29 0.51 -2.95 8.51
CA ASP A 29 0.55 -3.88 7.37
C ASP A 29 0.71 -3.12 6.05
N MET A 30 -0.08 -2.06 5.87
CA MET A 30 0.00 -1.23 4.68
C MET A 30 1.38 -0.61 4.51
N ALA A 31 1.99 -0.09 5.59
CA ALA A 31 3.33 0.49 5.54
C ALA A 31 4.38 -0.54 5.07
N VAL A 32 4.30 -1.79 5.54
CA VAL A 32 5.21 -2.86 5.10
C VAL A 32 4.97 -3.24 3.64
N ILE A 33 3.71 -3.35 3.22
CA ILE A 33 3.33 -3.67 1.84
C ILE A 33 3.82 -2.59 0.87
N GLU A 34 3.56 -1.32 1.18
CA GLU A 34 3.95 -0.18 0.35
C GLU A 34 5.48 -0.07 0.23
N ALA A 35 6.20 -0.22 1.34
CA ALA A 35 7.67 -0.23 1.32
C ALA A 35 8.21 -1.38 0.46
N ARG A 36 7.63 -2.57 0.58
CA ARG A 36 8.00 -3.75 -0.20
C ARG A 36 7.76 -3.55 -1.70
N LEU A 37 6.59 -3.07 -2.07
CA LEU A 37 6.26 -2.80 -3.48
C LEU A 37 7.18 -1.73 -4.07
N THR A 38 7.48 -0.69 -3.29
CA THR A 38 8.42 0.36 -3.70
C THR A 38 9.81 -0.21 -3.97
N LEU A 39 10.34 -1.02 -3.05
CA LEU A 39 11.65 -1.65 -3.21
C LEU A 39 11.67 -2.66 -4.37
N ALA A 40 10.65 -3.50 -4.51
CA ALA A 40 10.54 -4.49 -5.60
C ALA A 40 10.57 -3.81 -6.98
N ASN A 41 9.78 -2.75 -7.15
CA ASN A 41 9.75 -1.96 -8.37
C ASN A 41 11.11 -1.27 -8.63
N ALA A 42 11.73 -0.73 -7.59
CA ALA A 42 13.05 -0.11 -7.70
C ALA A 42 14.11 -1.12 -8.13
N VAL A 43 14.13 -2.33 -7.55
CA VAL A 43 15.08 -3.39 -7.93
C VAL A 43 14.95 -3.70 -9.42
N ARG A 44 13.71 -3.87 -9.91
CA ARG A 44 13.44 -4.15 -11.33
C ARG A 44 13.91 -3.01 -12.24
N ALA A 45 13.57 -1.77 -11.89
CA ALA A 45 13.91 -0.60 -12.69
C ALA A 45 15.43 -0.39 -12.76
N GLN A 46 16.10 -0.37 -11.60
CA GLN A 46 17.53 -0.13 -11.51
C GLN A 46 18.36 -1.24 -12.13
N ARG A 47 17.93 -2.51 -11.99
CA ARG A 47 18.54 -3.63 -12.73
C ARG A 47 18.47 -3.41 -14.24
N ALA A 48 17.29 -3.02 -14.75
CA ALA A 48 17.09 -2.79 -16.17
C ALA A 48 17.90 -1.60 -16.70
N GLU A 49 17.97 -0.51 -15.93
CA GLU A 49 18.82 0.67 -16.22
C GLU A 49 20.31 0.31 -16.24
N ALA A 50 20.76 -0.58 -15.36
CA ALA A 50 22.11 -1.12 -15.35
C ALA A 50 22.39 -2.14 -16.49
N GLY A 51 21.40 -2.44 -17.33
CA GLY A 51 21.54 -3.40 -18.44
C GLY A 51 21.69 -4.86 -18.01
N LEU A 52 21.35 -5.19 -16.76
CA LEU A 52 21.53 -6.52 -16.20
C LEU A 52 20.28 -7.39 -16.40
N THR A 53 20.46 -8.66 -16.70
CA THR A 53 19.43 -9.70 -16.56
C THR A 53 19.23 -10.06 -15.08
N GLN A 54 18.11 -10.72 -14.74
CA GLN A 54 17.88 -11.20 -13.37
C GLN A 54 18.98 -12.18 -12.91
N ALA A 55 19.52 -12.99 -13.82
CA ALA A 55 20.61 -13.91 -13.52
C ALA A 55 21.95 -13.20 -13.30
N GLU A 56 22.23 -12.12 -14.03
CA GLU A 56 23.44 -11.32 -13.82
C GLU A 56 23.42 -10.61 -12.48
N LEU A 57 22.32 -9.94 -12.14
CA LEU A 57 22.17 -9.34 -10.82
C LEU A 57 22.31 -10.39 -9.71
N ALA A 58 21.69 -11.56 -9.89
CA ALA A 58 21.79 -12.66 -8.94
C ALA A 58 23.24 -13.09 -8.70
N ARG A 59 24.06 -13.18 -9.76
CA ARG A 59 25.49 -13.50 -9.62
C ARG A 59 26.23 -12.43 -8.82
N THR A 60 25.96 -11.16 -9.08
CA THR A 60 26.57 -10.03 -8.35
C THR A 60 26.26 -10.06 -6.85
N ILE A 61 25.06 -10.54 -6.46
CA ILE A 61 24.65 -10.62 -5.05
C ILE A 61 24.74 -12.04 -4.45
N HIS A 62 25.50 -12.94 -5.08
CA HIS A 62 25.66 -14.35 -4.64
C HIS A 62 24.33 -15.06 -4.36
N SER A 63 23.37 -14.90 -5.27
CA SER A 63 22.03 -15.44 -5.16
C SER A 63 21.60 -16.18 -6.42
N SER A 64 20.36 -16.69 -6.42
CA SER A 64 19.77 -17.35 -7.58
C SER A 64 18.90 -16.38 -8.39
N GLN A 65 18.77 -16.62 -9.70
CA GLN A 65 17.87 -15.86 -10.56
C GLN A 65 16.43 -15.89 -10.04
N ALA A 66 15.97 -17.04 -9.54
CA ALA A 66 14.63 -17.17 -8.94
C ALA A 66 14.46 -16.28 -7.70
N ARG A 67 15.53 -16.08 -6.90
CA ARG A 67 15.49 -15.18 -5.75
C ARG A 67 15.39 -13.71 -6.18
N VAL A 68 16.06 -13.32 -7.27
CA VAL A 68 15.90 -11.98 -7.87
C VAL A 68 14.50 -11.79 -8.47
N ALA A 69 13.96 -12.80 -9.16
CA ALA A 69 12.59 -12.74 -9.67
C ALA A 69 11.55 -12.55 -8.53
N LYS A 70 11.74 -13.24 -7.41
CA LYS A 70 10.96 -13.06 -6.17
C LYS A 70 11.11 -11.65 -5.58
N MET A 71 12.32 -11.09 -5.58
CA MET A 71 12.55 -9.70 -5.14
C MET A 71 11.74 -8.71 -6.00
N GLU A 72 11.83 -8.84 -7.33
CA GLU A 72 11.10 -7.96 -8.27
C GLU A 72 9.58 -8.15 -8.22
N GLY A 73 9.12 -9.33 -7.80
CA GLY A 73 7.71 -9.62 -7.57
C GLY A 73 7.18 -9.19 -6.20
N GLY A 74 8.04 -8.69 -5.30
CA GLY A 74 7.63 -8.35 -3.93
C GLY A 74 7.26 -9.58 -3.09
N ASP A 75 7.86 -10.73 -3.36
CA ASP A 75 7.60 -11.96 -2.60
C ASP A 75 8.09 -11.81 -1.14
N PRO A 76 7.32 -12.29 -0.14
CA PRO A 76 7.69 -12.19 1.28
C PRO A 76 9.00 -12.91 1.65
N GLN A 77 9.42 -13.93 0.88
CA GLN A 77 10.68 -14.67 1.08
C GLN A 77 11.94 -13.85 0.71
N ALA A 78 11.75 -12.75 -0.02
CA ALA A 78 12.79 -11.75 -0.22
C ALA A 78 12.71 -10.70 0.90
N SER A 79 13.73 -10.61 1.76
CA SER A 79 13.76 -9.61 2.82
C SER A 79 13.98 -8.21 2.25
N LEU A 80 13.47 -7.17 2.92
CA LEU A 80 13.68 -5.78 2.52
C LEU A 80 15.17 -5.44 2.46
N GLU A 81 15.96 -5.95 3.41
CA GLU A 81 17.43 -5.82 3.40
C GLU A 81 18.06 -6.40 2.13
N SER A 82 17.60 -7.58 1.70
CA SER A 82 18.14 -8.21 0.49
C SER A 82 17.79 -7.42 -0.78
N MET A 83 16.63 -6.75 -0.82
CA MET A 83 16.27 -5.83 -1.91
C MET A 83 17.16 -4.58 -1.90
N ILE A 84 17.48 -4.03 -0.71
CA ILE A 84 18.41 -2.89 -0.58
C ILE A 84 19.81 -3.28 -1.07
N ARG A 85 20.30 -4.49 -0.74
CA ARG A 85 21.58 -4.99 -1.25
C ARG A 85 21.58 -5.15 -2.77
N ALA A 86 20.48 -5.64 -3.34
CA ALA A 86 20.31 -5.75 -4.79
C ALA A 86 20.36 -4.38 -5.49
N LEU A 87 19.71 -3.37 -4.92
CA LEU A 87 19.78 -1.98 -5.41
C LEU A 87 21.21 -1.44 -5.37
N ALA A 88 21.91 -1.63 -4.25
CA ALA A 88 23.31 -1.20 -4.12
C ALA A 88 24.22 -1.90 -5.14
N ALA A 89 24.03 -3.20 -5.36
CA ALA A 89 24.77 -3.98 -6.35
C ALA A 89 24.46 -3.59 -7.80
N ALA A 90 23.25 -3.07 -8.07
CA ALA A 90 22.88 -2.50 -9.37
C ALA A 90 23.41 -1.05 -9.57
N GLY A 91 24.20 -0.51 -8.64
CA GLY A 91 24.80 0.81 -8.74
C GLY A 91 23.98 1.95 -8.12
N SER A 92 22.85 1.63 -7.47
CA SER A 92 21.99 2.65 -6.86
C SER A 92 22.45 3.01 -5.45
N ARG A 93 22.40 4.30 -5.10
CA ARG A 93 22.48 4.75 -3.70
C ARG A 93 21.09 4.78 -3.08
N VAL A 94 20.87 3.96 -2.04
CA VAL A 94 19.58 3.94 -1.32
C VAL A 94 19.55 5.05 -0.26
N LYS A 95 18.53 5.91 -0.32
CA LYS A 95 18.24 6.94 0.68
C LYS A 95 16.84 6.70 1.23
N LEU A 96 16.72 6.60 2.55
CA LEU A 96 15.43 6.48 3.24
C LEU A 96 15.01 7.84 3.78
N THR A 97 13.74 8.19 3.61
CA THR A 97 13.13 9.40 4.18
C THR A 97 11.94 8.96 5.03
N ILE A 98 11.96 9.29 6.32
CA ILE A 98 10.86 8.97 7.24
C ILE A 98 9.96 10.19 7.35
N THR A 99 8.73 10.05 6.88
CA THR A 99 7.70 11.10 6.96
C THR A 99 6.66 10.73 7.99
N ARG A 100 6.20 11.71 8.77
CA ARG A 100 4.97 11.56 9.56
C ARG A 100 3.79 11.99 8.71
N GLU A 101 2.90 11.05 8.40
CA GLU A 101 1.58 11.44 7.92
C GLU A 101 0.84 12.21 9.04
N ARG A 102 0.31 13.39 8.72
CA ARG A 102 -0.66 14.04 9.59
C ARG A 102 -1.94 13.20 9.56
N PRO A 103 -2.56 12.91 10.71
CA PRO A 103 -3.82 12.18 10.72
C PRO A 103 -4.84 12.95 9.87
N LYS A 104 -5.46 12.27 8.90
CA LYS A 104 -6.56 12.81 8.11
C LYS A 104 -7.64 13.29 9.09
N PRO A 105 -8.10 14.55 9.02
CA PRO A 105 -9.07 15.07 9.99
C PRO A 105 -10.28 14.13 10.00
N ARG A 106 -10.64 13.63 11.19
CA ARG A 106 -11.84 12.81 11.36
C ARG A 106 -13.01 13.64 10.85
N ALA A 107 -13.79 13.06 9.93
CA ALA A 107 -15.02 13.68 9.45
C ALA A 107 -15.85 14.15 10.66
N PRO A 108 -16.44 15.35 10.61
CA PRO A 108 -17.23 15.85 11.73
C PRO A 108 -18.29 14.82 12.08
N ARG A 109 -18.33 14.40 13.35
CA ARG A 109 -19.38 13.52 13.85
C ARG A 109 -20.68 14.26 13.61
N SER A 110 -21.52 13.76 12.70
CA SER A 110 -22.87 14.28 12.55
C SER A 110 -23.60 14.02 13.86
N HIS A 111 -23.75 15.06 14.69
CA HIS A 111 -24.71 15.06 15.79
C HIS A 111 -26.12 15.16 15.19
N ALA A 112 -26.56 14.10 14.53
CA ALA A 112 -27.97 13.89 14.25
C ALA A 112 -28.59 13.26 15.49
N GLY A 113 -29.41 14.03 16.21
CA GLY A 113 -30.42 13.47 17.11
C GLY A 113 -30.26 13.79 18.60
N ARG A 114 -30.46 15.05 18.99
CA ARG A 114 -31.12 15.41 20.26
C ARG A 114 -31.88 16.74 20.12
N ALA A 115 -32.85 16.77 19.22
CA ALA A 115 -34.06 17.58 19.39
C ALA A 115 -35.10 16.57 19.92
N GLY A 116 -35.76 16.71 21.06
CA GLY A 116 -36.39 17.89 21.64
C GLY A 116 -37.76 17.39 22.07
N ALA A 117 -37.94 17.06 23.35
CA ALA A 117 -39.23 16.66 23.91
C ALA A 117 -39.28 17.02 25.41
N VAL A 118 -39.36 18.31 25.71
CA VAL A 118 -39.90 18.79 26.99
C VAL A 118 -40.91 19.86 26.63
N GLY A 119 -42.19 19.51 26.74
CA GLY A 119 -43.27 20.44 26.44
C GLY A 119 -44.61 19.73 26.37
N ARG A 120 -45.18 19.38 27.52
CA ARG A 120 -46.63 19.42 27.75
C ARG A 120 -46.91 19.80 29.19
N ALA A 121 -47.08 21.10 29.40
CA ALA A 121 -47.93 21.62 30.46
C ALA A 121 -49.40 21.45 30.05
N THR A 122 -50.28 21.46 31.06
CA THR A 122 -51.74 21.62 31.01
C THR A 122 -52.58 20.34 31.04
N THR A 123 -53.13 20.00 32.21
CA THR A 123 -54.55 19.68 32.52
C THR A 123 -54.58 19.35 34.03
N ARG A 124 -55.51 19.73 34.90
CA ARG A 124 -56.64 20.67 34.99
C ARG A 124 -56.91 20.81 36.48
#